data_AF-A0A085U7W3-F1
#
_entry.id   AF-A0A085U7W3-F1
#
_cell.length_a   1.000
_cell.length_b   1.000
_cell.length_c   1.000
_cell.angle_alpha   90.00
_cell.angle_beta   90.00
_cell.angle_gamma   90.00
#
_symmetry.space_group_name_H-M   'P 1'
#
loop_
_entity.id
_entity.type
_entity.pdbx_description
1 polymer ?
#
loop_
_entity_poly.entity_id
_entity_poly.type
_entity_poly.pdbx_seq_one_letter_code
_entity_poly.pdbx_strand_id
1 'polypeptide(L)'
;MKRALTLIGMLFATCMAGSITAANATEYPLPPANSRIIGENTTFTVPNDGRPLEAIAADYKIGLLGMLEANPGTDPYLPKPGSVLTIPTQMLLPDTPREGIVINLAELRLYYYPKGQDKVIVYPIGIGQLGRNTPTMTTSVSQKIPNPTWTPTANIRKHYLAQGVTLPAVVPAGPENPMGLFAMRLAAGGGEYLIHGTNANFGIGMRVSSGCIRLRPDDIQALFSSVPKGTRVQVINEPIKYSVEPDGKRYVEVHQPLSRSDNDDPQTMPIALSAGVKAFMANGETDTAVVENAIVRRSGMPVLVSKGMAETEAAPAAVAPLEASQSEEQTIPKLVQPGPIYSETN
;
A
#
# COMPACT_ATOMS: atom_id res chain seq x y z
N MET A 1 42.19 -63.99 -3.66
CA MET A 1 40.96 -63.93 -2.84
C MET A 1 40.95 -62.61 -2.08
N LYS A 2 39.83 -61.85 -2.15
CA LYS A 2 39.40 -60.71 -1.28
C LYS A 2 40.30 -59.45 -1.30
N ARG A 3 39.97 -58.40 -2.09
CA ARG A 3 39.07 -57.25 -1.82
C ARG A 3 39.35 -56.48 -0.53
N ALA A 4 39.83 -55.23 -0.66
CA ALA A 4 39.44 -54.10 0.18
C ALA A 4 39.82 -52.79 -0.53
N LEU A 5 38.83 -52.14 -1.15
CA LEU A 5 38.93 -50.79 -1.70
C LEU A 5 38.41 -49.84 -0.61
N THR A 6 39.28 -49.01 -0.04
CA THR A 6 38.92 -48.05 1.00
C THR A 6 38.27 -46.84 0.36
N LEU A 7 36.96 -46.68 0.54
CA LEU A 7 36.20 -45.51 0.12
C LEU A 7 36.42 -44.39 1.16
N ILE A 8 37.12 -43.32 0.78
CA ILE A 8 37.20 -42.09 1.56
C ILE A 8 35.89 -41.33 1.33
N GLY A 9 34.99 -41.39 2.31
CA GLY A 9 33.78 -40.57 2.35
C GLY A 9 34.13 -39.15 2.79
N MET A 10 34.14 -38.21 1.85
CA MET A 10 34.17 -36.77 2.13
C MET A 10 32.75 -36.34 2.54
N LEU A 11 32.54 -36.14 3.84
CA LEU A 11 31.30 -35.57 4.37
C LEU A 11 31.35 -34.05 4.17
N PHE A 12 30.75 -33.55 3.08
CA PHE A 12 30.45 -32.13 2.92
C PHE A 12 29.29 -31.77 3.86
N ALA A 13 29.62 -31.21 5.02
CA ALA A 13 28.64 -30.57 5.88
C ALA A 13 28.28 -29.20 5.28
N THR A 14 27.25 -29.17 4.44
CA THR A 14 26.59 -27.92 4.02
C THR A 14 25.81 -27.36 5.20
N CYS A 15 26.42 -26.45 5.94
CA CYS A 15 25.70 -25.55 6.83
C CYS A 15 24.86 -24.59 5.96
N MET A 16 23.61 -24.94 5.68
CA MET A 16 22.61 -23.92 5.34
C MET A 16 22.36 -23.10 6.60
N ALA A 17 23.09 -22.00 6.74
CA ALA A 17 22.69 -20.91 7.60
C ALA A 17 21.41 -20.33 6.99
N GLY A 18 20.26 -20.76 7.50
CA GLY A 18 19.01 -20.07 7.27
C GLY A 18 19.13 -18.68 7.88
N SER A 19 19.34 -17.68 7.04
CA SER A 19 19.19 -16.29 7.44
C SER A 19 17.73 -16.10 7.84
N ILE A 20 17.47 -16.09 9.13
CA ILE A 20 16.22 -15.55 9.68
C ILE A 20 16.26 -14.07 9.33
N THR A 21 15.59 -13.68 8.24
CA THR A 21 15.39 -12.28 7.91
C THR A 21 14.53 -11.70 9.02
N ALA A 22 15.15 -10.90 9.89
CA ALA A 22 14.43 -10.01 10.79
C ALA A 22 13.37 -9.24 9.97
N ALA A 23 12.18 -9.06 10.53
CA ALA A 23 11.08 -8.35 9.91
C ALA A 23 11.51 -6.93 9.49
N ASN A 24 11.99 -6.81 8.25
CA ASN A 24 12.50 -5.54 7.72
C ASN A 24 11.32 -4.81 7.08
N ALA A 25 11.14 -3.55 7.48
CA ALA A 25 10.34 -2.62 6.70
C ALA A 25 10.95 -2.49 5.30
N THR A 26 10.15 -2.13 4.29
CA THR A 26 10.70 -1.95 2.93
C THR A 26 11.48 -0.65 2.89
N GLU A 27 12.80 -0.77 3.09
CA GLU A 27 13.75 0.32 3.03
C GLU A 27 14.34 0.44 1.63
N TYR A 28 14.37 1.65 1.09
CA TYR A 28 15.01 1.98 -0.17
C TYR A 28 16.12 3.00 0.07
N PRO A 29 17.29 2.85 -0.55
CA PRO A 29 18.27 3.93 -0.57
C PRO A 29 17.64 5.15 -1.23
N LEU A 30 17.92 6.34 -0.70
CA LEU A 30 17.45 7.55 -1.37
C LEU A 30 18.20 7.72 -2.69
N PRO A 31 17.49 7.96 -3.80
CA PRO A 31 18.15 8.30 -5.05
C PRO A 31 18.72 9.73 -4.94
N PRO A 32 19.58 10.16 -5.87
CA PRO A 32 20.02 11.56 -5.96
C PRO A 32 18.85 12.56 -5.88
N ALA A 33 19.10 13.78 -5.44
CA ALA A 33 18.04 14.78 -5.22
C ALA A 33 17.22 15.08 -6.49
N ASN A 34 17.80 14.91 -7.68
CA ASN A 34 17.18 15.08 -8.99
C ASN A 34 16.68 13.77 -9.63
N SER A 35 16.57 12.69 -8.87
CA SER A 35 16.02 11.39 -9.28
C SER A 35 14.90 11.00 -8.33
N ARG A 36 13.80 10.42 -8.81
CA ARG A 36 12.68 10.02 -7.94
C ARG A 36 12.34 8.54 -8.03
N ILE A 37 12.87 7.83 -9.02
CA ILE A 37 12.62 6.39 -9.13
C ILE A 37 13.39 5.61 -8.05
N ILE A 38 12.71 4.68 -7.40
CA ILE A 38 13.27 3.77 -6.41
C ILE A 38 12.72 2.37 -6.62
N GLY A 39 13.48 1.37 -6.17
CA GLY A 39 13.08 -0.04 -6.23
C GLY A 39 13.07 -0.61 -7.64
N GLU A 40 12.71 -1.88 -7.71
CA GLU A 40 12.56 -2.66 -8.94
C GLU A 40 11.34 -3.57 -8.76
N ASN A 41 10.54 -3.74 -9.82
CA ASN A 41 9.43 -4.69 -9.79
C ASN A 41 10.00 -6.11 -9.80
N THR A 42 9.33 -7.03 -9.11
CA THR A 42 9.64 -8.46 -9.19
C THR A 42 8.41 -9.23 -9.62
N THR A 43 8.58 -10.50 -9.97
CA THR A 43 7.48 -11.42 -10.22
C THR A 43 7.34 -12.43 -9.09
N PHE A 44 6.14 -12.99 -8.96
CA PHE A 44 5.81 -14.05 -8.02
C PHE A 44 4.90 -15.09 -8.70
N THR A 45 5.30 -16.36 -8.69
CA THR A 45 4.45 -17.44 -9.19
C THR A 45 3.54 -17.92 -8.06
N VAL A 46 2.23 -17.87 -8.29
CA VAL A 46 1.22 -18.24 -7.28
C VAL A 46 1.32 -19.72 -6.95
N PRO A 47 1.60 -20.11 -5.70
CA PRO A 47 1.61 -21.51 -5.29
C PRO A 47 0.19 -22.07 -5.18
N ASN A 48 0.07 -23.39 -5.14
CA ASN A 48 -1.22 -24.06 -4.90
C ASN A 48 -1.47 -24.29 -3.40
N ASP A 49 -1.46 -23.21 -2.62
CA ASP A 49 -1.64 -23.25 -1.15
C ASP A 49 -2.94 -22.59 -0.67
N GLY A 50 -3.73 -22.03 -1.61
CA GLY A 50 -5.04 -21.44 -1.33
C GLY A 50 -4.99 -20.08 -0.63
N ARG A 51 -3.83 -19.42 -0.53
CA ARG A 51 -3.73 -18.15 0.17
C ARG A 51 -4.33 -16.98 -0.66
N PRO A 52 -5.01 -16.01 -0.01
CA PRO A 52 -5.60 -14.87 -0.70
C PRO A 52 -4.53 -13.88 -1.18
N LEU A 53 -4.90 -12.99 -2.11
CA LEU A 53 -4.00 -11.98 -2.65
C LEU A 53 -3.45 -11.05 -1.56
N GLU A 54 -4.25 -10.74 -0.53
CA GLU A 54 -3.79 -9.90 0.60
C GLU A 54 -2.64 -10.56 1.38
N ALA A 55 -2.64 -11.90 1.52
CA ALA A 55 -1.53 -12.59 2.17
C ALA A 55 -0.24 -12.47 1.33
N ILE A 56 -0.36 -12.58 0.00
CA ILE A 56 0.75 -12.32 -0.92
C ILE A 56 1.22 -10.87 -0.80
N ALA A 57 0.29 -9.91 -0.84
CA ALA A 57 0.60 -8.49 -0.72
C ALA A 57 1.35 -8.16 0.58
N ALA A 58 0.94 -8.78 1.69
CA ALA A 58 1.53 -8.57 3.01
C ALA A 58 3.00 -9.02 3.08
N ASP A 59 3.35 -10.15 2.45
CA ASP A 59 4.73 -10.65 2.39
C ASP A 59 5.67 -9.63 1.73
N TYR A 60 5.18 -8.93 0.70
CA TYR A 60 5.93 -7.92 -0.05
C TYR A 60 5.71 -6.48 0.44
N LYS A 61 4.97 -6.30 1.54
CA LYS A 61 4.59 -4.98 2.07
C LYS A 61 3.93 -4.09 1.03
N ILE A 62 3.08 -4.68 0.19
CA ILE A 62 2.22 -3.97 -0.76
C ILE A 62 0.80 -3.92 -0.19
N GLY A 63 0.03 -2.90 -0.55
CA GLY A 63 -1.39 -2.80 -0.23
C GLY A 63 -2.24 -3.57 -1.25
N LEU A 64 -3.39 -4.10 -0.82
CA LEU A 64 -4.25 -4.93 -1.68
C LEU A 64 -4.61 -4.26 -3.02
N LEU A 65 -5.08 -3.00 -2.99
CA LEU A 65 -5.46 -2.31 -4.22
C LEU A 65 -4.27 -2.06 -5.16
N GLY A 66 -3.07 -1.78 -4.62
CA GLY A 66 -1.86 -1.67 -5.44
C GLY A 66 -1.48 -2.99 -6.13
N MET A 67 -1.69 -4.13 -5.46
CA MET A 67 -1.53 -5.44 -6.10
C MET A 67 -2.55 -5.67 -7.23
N LEU A 68 -3.80 -5.23 -7.05
CA LEU A 68 -4.84 -5.37 -8.07
C LEU A 68 -4.62 -4.43 -9.27
N GLU A 69 -4.16 -3.20 -9.04
CA GLU A 69 -3.76 -2.26 -10.10
C GLU A 69 -2.66 -2.87 -10.99
N ALA A 70 -1.65 -3.49 -10.36
CA ALA A 70 -0.55 -4.13 -11.07
C ALA A 70 -0.97 -5.41 -11.82
N ASN A 71 -1.99 -6.13 -11.34
CA ASN A 71 -2.39 -7.46 -11.83
C ASN A 71 -3.89 -7.54 -12.20
N PRO A 72 -4.31 -6.96 -13.34
CA PRO A 72 -5.71 -6.92 -13.75
C PRO A 72 -6.32 -8.32 -13.90
N GLY A 73 -7.55 -8.49 -13.42
CA GLY A 73 -8.29 -9.75 -13.50
C GLY A 73 -7.87 -10.81 -12.47
N THR A 74 -6.93 -10.49 -11.57
CA THR A 74 -6.57 -11.39 -10.47
C THR A 74 -7.71 -11.47 -9.46
N ASP A 75 -8.11 -12.69 -9.10
CA ASP A 75 -9.06 -12.93 -8.02
C ASP A 75 -8.40 -12.59 -6.66
N PRO A 76 -8.93 -11.63 -5.88
CA PRO A 76 -8.36 -11.24 -4.59
C PRO A 76 -8.51 -12.33 -3.51
N TYR A 77 -9.49 -13.22 -3.63
CA TYR A 77 -9.79 -14.28 -2.67
C TYR A 77 -8.95 -15.52 -2.93
N LEU A 78 -8.80 -15.91 -4.20
CA LEU A 78 -8.06 -17.11 -4.59
C LEU A 78 -7.31 -16.89 -5.91
N PRO A 79 -6.14 -16.22 -5.89
CA PRO A 79 -5.30 -16.10 -7.07
C PRO A 79 -5.03 -17.46 -7.72
N LYS A 80 -5.08 -17.52 -9.06
CA LYS A 80 -4.96 -18.78 -9.80
C LYS A 80 -3.58 -19.41 -9.61
N PRO A 81 -3.47 -20.65 -9.10
CA PRO A 81 -2.18 -21.33 -8.97
C PRO A 81 -1.45 -21.43 -10.32
N GLY A 82 -0.14 -21.23 -10.30
CA GLY A 82 0.74 -21.21 -11.47
C GLY A 82 0.68 -19.93 -12.30
N SER A 83 -0.24 -18.99 -12.01
CA SER A 83 -0.18 -17.66 -12.62
C SER A 83 1.01 -16.85 -12.07
N VAL A 84 1.45 -15.86 -12.84
CA VAL A 84 2.54 -14.96 -12.46
C VAL A 84 1.93 -13.61 -12.09
N LEU A 85 2.22 -13.15 -10.89
CA LEU A 85 1.89 -11.81 -10.41
C LEU A 85 3.12 -10.92 -10.53
N THR A 86 2.92 -9.68 -10.97
CA THR A 86 3.87 -8.59 -10.79
C THR A 86 3.73 -8.01 -9.39
N ILE A 87 4.84 -7.91 -8.68
CA ILE A 87 4.94 -7.24 -7.39
C ILE A 87 5.45 -5.80 -7.64
N PRO A 88 4.61 -4.77 -7.40
CA PRO A 88 4.90 -3.39 -7.77
C PRO A 88 5.79 -2.69 -6.71
N THR A 89 7.04 -3.13 -6.59
CA THR A 89 8.05 -2.58 -5.67
C THR A 89 8.86 -1.43 -6.27
N GLN A 90 8.76 -1.17 -7.58
CA GLN A 90 9.29 0.05 -8.18
C GLN A 90 8.27 1.18 -8.10
N MET A 91 8.72 2.39 -7.75
CA MET A 91 7.86 3.56 -7.65
C MET A 91 8.65 4.88 -7.79
N LEU A 92 7.95 5.95 -8.12
CA LEU A 92 8.39 7.33 -8.02
C LEU A 92 8.09 7.86 -6.62
N LEU A 93 9.08 8.46 -5.95
CA LEU A 93 8.84 9.24 -4.74
C LEU A 93 7.89 10.40 -5.01
N PRO A 94 6.98 10.79 -4.09
CA PRO A 94 6.15 11.98 -4.28
C PRO A 94 6.97 13.26 -4.43
N ASP A 95 6.47 14.23 -5.21
CA ASP A 95 7.13 15.54 -5.40
C ASP A 95 6.92 16.45 -4.19
N THR A 96 7.59 16.10 -3.11
CA THR A 96 7.47 16.73 -1.79
C THR A 96 8.85 16.78 -1.14
N PRO A 97 9.06 17.64 -0.13
CA PRO A 97 10.28 17.56 0.68
C PRO A 97 10.47 16.15 1.23
N ARG A 98 11.67 15.59 1.05
CA ARG A 98 12.08 14.28 1.58
C ARG A 98 12.37 14.37 3.08
N GLU A 99 11.35 14.74 3.85
CA GLU A 99 11.46 15.04 5.27
C GLU A 99 10.28 14.49 6.06
N GLY A 100 10.57 13.77 7.14
CA GLY A 100 9.55 13.26 8.05
C GLY A 100 8.66 12.26 7.35
N ILE A 101 7.35 12.41 7.51
CA ILE A 101 6.35 11.51 6.94
C ILE A 101 5.62 12.21 5.78
N VAL A 102 5.54 11.55 4.64
CA VAL A 102 4.67 11.92 3.52
C VAL A 102 3.68 10.78 3.31
N ILE A 103 2.39 11.08 3.31
CA ILE A 103 1.31 10.12 3.03
C ILE A 103 0.67 10.54 1.72
N ASN A 104 0.65 9.65 0.74
CA ASN A 104 -0.10 9.87 -0.49
C ASN A 104 -1.34 8.97 -0.48
N LEU A 105 -2.51 9.60 -0.37
CA LEU A 105 -3.77 8.89 -0.24
C LEU A 105 -4.15 8.13 -1.51
N ALA A 106 -3.82 8.66 -2.69
CA ALA A 106 -4.20 8.05 -3.97
C ALA A 106 -3.53 6.69 -4.22
N GLU A 107 -2.33 6.49 -3.68
CA GLU A 107 -1.57 5.24 -3.83
C GLU A 107 -1.51 4.41 -2.54
N LEU A 108 -2.17 4.88 -1.47
CA LEU A 108 -2.25 4.19 -0.18
C LEU A 108 -0.86 3.83 0.39
N ARG A 109 0.09 4.77 0.29
CA ARG A 109 1.45 4.63 0.82
C ARG A 109 1.81 5.75 1.79
N LEU A 110 2.61 5.38 2.79
CA LEU A 110 3.31 6.28 3.70
C LEU A 110 4.81 6.15 3.45
N TYR A 111 5.45 7.27 3.16
CA TYR A 111 6.89 7.43 3.00
C TYR A 111 7.45 8.06 4.27
N TYR A 112 8.42 7.41 4.91
CA TYR A 112 9.15 7.97 6.03
C TYR A 112 10.61 8.21 5.66
N TYR A 113 11.05 9.45 5.81
CA TYR A 113 12.42 9.92 5.60
C TYR A 113 13.07 10.16 6.97
N PRO A 114 13.83 9.19 7.52
CA PRO A 114 14.47 9.34 8.82
C PRO A 114 15.53 10.45 8.79
N LYS A 115 15.53 11.31 9.81
CA LYS A 115 16.49 12.42 9.87
C LYS A 115 17.93 11.90 9.90
N GLY A 116 18.77 12.43 9.01
CA GLY A 116 20.19 12.08 8.95
C GLY A 116 20.50 10.71 8.33
N GLN A 117 19.54 10.08 7.67
CA GLN A 117 19.74 8.82 6.96
C GLN A 117 19.42 9.00 5.47
N ASP A 118 20.21 8.37 4.61
CA ASP A 118 20.06 8.43 3.16
C ASP A 118 19.14 7.31 2.66
N LYS A 119 17.95 7.22 3.26
CA LYS A 119 16.97 6.17 2.97
C LYS A 119 15.55 6.66 3.12
N VAL A 120 14.63 5.97 2.45
CA VAL A 120 13.18 6.14 2.62
C VAL A 120 12.58 4.79 2.93
N ILE A 121 11.65 4.78 3.88
CA ILE A 121 10.92 3.57 4.27
C ILE A 121 9.48 3.74 3.79
N VAL A 122 8.99 2.77 3.02
CA VAL A 122 7.65 2.82 2.43
C VAL A 122 6.75 1.79 3.09
N TYR A 123 5.60 2.25 3.58
CA TYR A 123 4.60 1.41 4.23
C TYR A 123 3.28 1.49 3.46
N PRO A 124 2.63 0.35 3.18
CA PRO A 124 1.26 0.36 2.69
C PRO A 124 0.33 0.75 3.84
N ILE A 125 -0.71 1.52 3.55
CA ILE A 125 -1.63 2.04 4.56
C ILE A 125 -3.09 1.77 4.21
N GLY A 126 -3.92 1.65 5.23
CA GLY A 126 -5.37 1.79 5.12
C GLY A 126 -5.79 3.22 5.48
N ILE A 127 -6.78 3.77 4.79
CA ILE A 127 -7.25 5.14 5.02
C ILE A 127 -8.76 5.21 5.25
N GLY A 128 -9.27 6.42 5.49
CA GLY A 128 -10.68 6.70 5.68
C GLY A 128 -11.58 6.17 4.55
N GLN A 129 -12.63 5.46 4.93
CA GLN A 129 -13.70 5.05 4.02
C GLN A 129 -14.48 6.28 3.52
N LEU A 130 -15.29 6.06 2.49
CA LEU A 130 -16.16 7.11 1.95
C LEU A 130 -17.05 7.72 3.05
N GLY A 131 -17.17 9.05 3.04
CA GLY A 131 -17.90 9.82 4.06
C GLY A 131 -17.14 10.02 5.38
N ARG A 132 -15.96 9.38 5.53
CA ARG A 132 -15.03 9.56 6.66
C ARG A 132 -13.60 9.67 6.15
N ASN A 133 -13.41 10.49 5.12
CA ASN A 133 -12.15 10.60 4.40
C ASN A 133 -11.01 11.08 5.31
N THR A 134 -9.80 10.57 5.08
CA THR A 134 -8.58 11.17 5.61
C THR A 134 -8.31 12.48 4.86
N PRO A 135 -8.20 13.63 5.53
CA PRO A 135 -7.99 14.92 4.86
C PRO A 135 -6.54 15.09 4.39
N THR A 136 -6.35 15.90 3.35
CA THR A 136 -5.03 16.45 3.02
C THR A 136 -4.66 17.53 4.04
N MET A 137 -3.39 17.54 4.47
CA MET A 137 -2.90 18.47 5.50
C MET A 137 -1.38 18.48 5.60
N THR A 138 -0.82 19.54 6.20
CA THR A 138 0.53 19.52 6.77
C THR A 138 0.42 19.66 8.28
N THR A 139 1.04 18.75 9.03
CA THR A 139 0.94 18.63 10.49
C THR A 139 2.22 18.01 11.07
N SER A 140 2.17 17.57 12.31
CA SER A 140 3.25 16.84 12.98
C SER A 140 2.71 15.77 13.92
N VAL A 141 3.58 14.84 14.31
CA VAL A 141 3.28 13.87 15.37
C VAL A 141 3.26 14.58 16.72
N SER A 142 2.08 14.76 17.31
CA SER A 142 1.89 15.47 18.59
C SER A 142 2.10 14.57 19.80
N GLN A 143 1.77 13.28 19.68
CA GLN A 143 1.85 12.30 20.76
C GLN A 143 2.16 10.91 20.20
N LYS A 144 2.91 10.11 20.98
CA LYS A 144 3.15 8.69 20.76
C LYS A 144 2.51 7.92 21.92
N ILE A 145 1.63 6.98 21.61
CA ILE A 145 0.80 6.25 22.57
C ILE A 145 1.07 4.75 22.38
N PRO A 146 1.89 4.12 23.24
CA PRO A 146 1.97 2.68 23.31
C PRO A 146 0.70 2.13 24.00
N ASN A 147 0.24 0.96 23.58
CA ASN A 147 -0.95 0.30 24.12
C ASN A 147 -2.16 1.25 24.21
N PRO A 148 -2.61 1.86 23.10
CA PRO A 148 -3.68 2.84 23.13
C PRO A 148 -4.99 2.21 23.60
N THR A 149 -5.78 2.96 24.38
CA THR A 149 -7.21 2.71 24.50
C THR A 149 -7.95 3.35 23.33
N TRP A 150 -9.07 2.77 22.91
CA TRP A 150 -9.91 3.37 21.88
C TRP A 150 -11.23 3.87 22.47
N THR A 151 -11.53 5.15 22.25
CA THR A 151 -12.80 5.77 22.62
C THR A 151 -13.57 6.08 21.34
N PRO A 152 -14.59 5.29 20.96
CA PRO A 152 -15.37 5.55 19.75
C PRO A 152 -15.99 6.96 19.80
N THR A 153 -16.06 7.65 18.67
CA THR A 153 -16.78 8.93 18.60
C THR A 153 -18.29 8.69 18.67
N ALA A 154 -19.07 9.73 18.98
CA ALA A 154 -20.54 9.63 18.98
C ALA A 154 -21.10 9.15 17.63
N ASN A 155 -20.51 9.62 16.52
CA ASN A 155 -20.90 9.20 15.18
C ASN A 155 -20.57 7.73 14.90
N ILE A 156 -19.42 7.23 15.38
CA ILE A 156 -19.07 5.80 15.27
C ILE A 156 -20.06 4.96 16.09
N ARG A 157 -20.34 5.33 17.35
CA ARG A 157 -21.34 4.63 18.17
C ARG A 157 -22.70 4.58 17.50
N LYS A 158 -23.18 5.71 16.96
CA LYS A 158 -24.46 5.77 16.23
C LYS A 158 -24.49 4.84 15.01
N HIS A 159 -23.38 4.76 14.28
CA HIS A 159 -23.28 3.90 13.10
C HIS A 159 -23.32 2.40 13.45
N TYR A 160 -22.56 1.98 14.47
CA TYR A 160 -22.57 0.59 14.94
C TYR A 160 -23.92 0.21 15.57
N LEU A 161 -24.53 1.13 16.32
CA LEU A 161 -25.87 0.92 16.91
C LEU A 161 -26.93 0.69 15.83
N ALA A 162 -26.85 1.40 14.69
CA ALA A 162 -27.74 1.19 13.55
C ALA A 162 -27.58 -0.19 12.88
N GLN A 163 -26.49 -0.90 13.17
CA GLN A 163 -26.23 -2.28 12.74
C GLN A 163 -26.49 -3.30 13.86
N GLY A 164 -27.10 -2.88 14.97
CA GLY A 164 -27.37 -3.75 16.12
C GLY A 164 -26.15 -4.02 17.01
N VAL A 165 -25.06 -3.27 16.86
CA VAL A 165 -23.83 -3.43 17.65
C VAL A 165 -23.68 -2.28 18.64
N THR A 166 -23.72 -2.60 19.93
CA THR A 166 -23.44 -1.63 21.00
C THR A 166 -21.94 -1.61 21.29
N LEU A 167 -21.29 -0.47 21.02
CA LEU A 167 -19.88 -0.29 21.34
C LEU A 167 -19.70 0.15 22.80
N PRO A 168 -18.67 -0.36 23.52
CA PRO A 168 -18.34 0.14 24.85
C PRO A 168 -17.88 1.61 24.79
N ALA A 169 -17.98 2.32 25.91
CA ALA A 169 -17.53 3.70 26.01
C ALA A 169 -16.01 3.83 25.74
N VAL A 170 -15.24 2.87 26.24
CA VAL A 170 -13.80 2.74 26.02
C VAL A 170 -13.50 1.27 25.77
N VAL A 171 -12.78 0.99 24.69
CA VAL A 171 -12.14 -0.30 24.44
C VAL A 171 -10.73 -0.25 25.04
N PRO A 172 -10.41 -1.13 26.00
CA PRO A 172 -9.10 -1.14 26.64
C PRO A 172 -7.99 -1.49 25.64
N ALA A 173 -6.74 -1.28 26.04
CA ALA A 173 -5.61 -1.79 25.27
C ALA A 173 -5.61 -3.33 25.26
N GLY A 174 -5.16 -3.93 24.17
CA GLY A 174 -5.06 -5.38 24.02
C GLY A 174 -5.28 -5.86 22.59
N PRO A 175 -5.27 -7.19 22.37
CA PRO A 175 -5.44 -7.80 21.04
C PRO A 175 -6.75 -7.40 20.33
N GLU A 176 -7.81 -7.17 21.10
CA GLU A 176 -9.13 -6.79 20.57
C GLU A 176 -9.25 -5.28 20.25
N ASN A 177 -8.24 -4.48 20.57
CA ASN A 177 -8.30 -3.06 20.30
C ASN A 177 -8.11 -2.78 18.79
N PRO A 178 -9.07 -2.12 18.12
CA PRO A 178 -8.98 -1.88 16.67
C PRO A 178 -7.86 -0.92 16.27
N MET A 179 -7.27 -0.19 17.23
CA MET A 179 -6.12 0.66 17.02
C MET A 179 -4.77 -0.08 17.07
N GLY A 180 -4.77 -1.38 17.41
CA GLY A 180 -3.57 -2.16 17.61
C GLY A 180 -2.76 -1.72 18.84
N LEU A 181 -1.46 -2.06 18.85
CA LEU A 181 -0.58 -1.84 20.01
C LEU A 181 0.11 -0.47 20.03
N PHE A 182 0.09 0.27 18.93
CA PHE A 182 0.80 1.54 18.79
C PHE A 182 -0.03 2.56 18.03
N ALA A 183 -0.03 3.80 18.51
CA ALA A 183 -0.65 4.93 17.83
C ALA A 183 0.21 6.19 17.94
N MET A 184 0.20 6.99 16.88
CA MET A 184 0.80 8.31 16.80
C MET A 184 -0.28 9.33 16.48
N ARG A 185 -0.53 10.26 17.39
CA ARG A 185 -1.52 11.32 17.21
C ARG A 185 -0.94 12.44 16.35
N LEU A 186 -1.74 12.95 15.43
CA LEU A 186 -1.39 14.11 14.60
C LEU A 186 -1.82 15.40 15.30
N ALA A 187 -1.11 16.51 15.09
CA ALA A 187 -1.44 17.79 15.73
C ALA A 187 -2.68 18.47 15.13
N ALA A 188 -2.98 18.22 13.86
CA ALA A 188 -4.10 18.81 13.15
C ALA A 188 -5.46 18.27 13.65
N GLY A 189 -6.52 19.05 13.38
CA GLY A 189 -7.89 18.66 13.73
C GLY A 189 -8.09 18.42 15.23
N GLY A 190 -7.40 19.16 16.10
CA GLY A 190 -7.50 18.99 17.56
C GLY A 190 -6.98 17.64 18.07
N GLY A 191 -6.23 16.89 17.25
CA GLY A 191 -5.73 15.56 17.62
C GLY A 191 -6.67 14.41 17.26
N GLU A 192 -7.70 14.63 16.44
CA GLU A 192 -8.66 13.60 16.04
C GLU A 192 -8.07 12.51 15.11
N TYR A 193 -7.01 12.83 14.37
CA TYR A 193 -6.39 11.91 13.41
C TYR A 193 -5.17 11.20 13.99
N LEU A 194 -5.08 9.91 13.73
CA LEU A 194 -3.96 9.07 14.18
C LEU A 194 -3.39 8.23 13.04
N ILE A 195 -2.10 7.94 13.15
CA ILE A 195 -1.42 6.85 12.46
C ILE A 195 -1.31 5.72 13.47
N HIS A 196 -1.94 4.58 13.23
CA HIS A 196 -2.03 3.50 14.22
C HIS A 196 -2.00 2.10 13.58
N GLY A 197 -1.87 1.09 14.43
CA GLY A 197 -1.90 -0.31 14.00
C GLY A 197 -3.31 -0.81 13.72
N THR A 198 -3.44 -2.12 13.58
CA THR A 198 -4.75 -2.75 13.56
C THR A 198 -4.65 -4.17 14.07
N ASN A 199 -5.74 -4.70 14.61
CA ASN A 199 -5.90 -6.12 14.93
C ASN A 199 -6.57 -6.91 13.79
N ALA A 200 -6.90 -6.27 12.67
CA ALA A 200 -7.49 -6.94 11.52
C ALA A 200 -6.40 -7.48 10.58
N ASN A 201 -6.65 -8.66 10.01
CA ASN A 201 -5.77 -9.30 9.01
C ASN A 201 -6.00 -8.77 7.58
N PHE A 202 -6.79 -7.70 7.43
CA PHE A 202 -7.15 -7.09 6.14
C PHE A 202 -7.40 -5.58 6.30
N GLY A 203 -7.49 -4.86 5.18
CA GLY A 203 -7.82 -3.44 5.15
C GLY A 203 -6.64 -2.49 4.92
N ILE A 204 -5.42 -3.02 4.83
CA ILE A 204 -4.24 -2.26 4.40
C ILE A 204 -4.20 -2.24 2.87
N GLY A 205 -3.93 -1.07 2.30
CA GLY A 205 -4.16 -0.82 0.87
C GLY A 205 -5.65 -0.76 0.53
N MET A 206 -6.50 -0.34 1.47
CA MET A 206 -7.93 -0.15 1.26
C MET A 206 -8.47 1.10 2.01
N ARG A 207 -9.70 1.49 1.68
CA ARG A 207 -10.43 2.59 2.34
C ARG A 207 -11.44 2.04 3.34
N VAL A 208 -11.01 1.77 4.57
CA VAL A 208 -11.81 1.04 5.58
C VAL A 208 -11.87 1.72 6.94
N SER A 209 -11.09 2.77 7.18
CA SER A 209 -11.02 3.41 8.49
C SER A 209 -12.10 4.48 8.65
N SER A 210 -12.30 4.98 9.87
CA SER A 210 -13.14 6.16 10.13
C SER A 210 -12.37 7.48 10.02
N GLY A 211 -11.32 7.54 9.19
CA GLY A 211 -10.54 8.75 8.88
C GLY A 211 -9.07 8.70 9.31
N CYS A 212 -8.71 7.78 10.21
CA CYS A 212 -7.32 7.54 10.62
C CYS A 212 -6.51 6.74 9.58
N ILE A 213 -5.19 6.73 9.73
CA ILE A 213 -4.26 5.97 8.89
C ILE A 213 -3.88 4.68 9.63
N ARG A 214 -4.14 3.53 8.98
CA ARG A 214 -3.90 2.19 9.54
C ARG A 214 -2.65 1.58 8.90
N LEU A 215 -1.83 0.91 9.71
CA LEU A 215 -0.69 0.10 9.28
C LEU A 215 -0.84 -1.32 9.85
N ARG A 216 -0.14 -2.29 9.24
CA ARG A 216 -0.02 -3.65 9.81
C ARG A 216 0.72 -3.60 11.16
N PRO A 217 0.54 -4.60 12.05
CA PRO A 217 1.16 -4.61 13.39
C PRO A 217 2.68 -4.34 13.39
N ASP A 218 3.43 -5.08 12.56
CA ASP A 218 4.89 -4.94 12.50
C ASP A 218 5.29 -3.57 11.93
N ASP A 219 4.56 -3.10 10.93
CA ASP A 219 4.82 -1.84 10.24
C ASP A 219 4.58 -0.64 11.19
N ILE A 220 3.49 -0.64 11.96
CA ILE A 220 3.28 0.43 12.96
C ILE A 220 4.31 0.36 14.08
N GLN A 221 4.74 -0.83 14.49
CA GLN A 221 5.73 -0.98 15.56
C GLN A 221 7.09 -0.42 15.11
N ALA A 222 7.51 -0.74 13.89
CA ALA A 222 8.74 -0.21 13.31
C ALA A 222 8.68 1.32 13.18
N LEU A 223 7.61 1.85 12.58
CA LEU A 223 7.41 3.29 12.41
C LEU A 223 7.33 4.01 13.77
N PHE A 224 6.58 3.47 14.72
CA PHE A 224 6.46 4.02 16.07
C PHE A 224 7.82 4.07 16.75
N SER A 225 8.67 3.07 16.59
CA SER A 225 9.99 3.04 17.22
C SER A 225 10.94 4.08 16.62
N SER A 226 10.86 4.30 15.31
CA SER A 226 11.78 5.20 14.59
C SER A 226 11.38 6.67 14.63
N VAL A 227 10.09 6.99 14.63
CA VAL A 227 9.58 8.37 14.46
C VAL A 227 9.61 9.15 15.78
N PRO A 228 10.33 10.28 15.88
CA PRO A 228 10.26 11.16 17.05
C PRO A 228 8.94 11.94 17.12
N LYS A 229 8.55 12.34 18.34
CA LYS A 229 7.52 13.38 18.51
C LYS A 229 7.97 14.68 17.84
N GLY A 230 7.03 15.40 17.22
CA GLY A 230 7.30 16.62 16.45
C GLY A 230 7.66 16.37 14.99
N THR A 231 7.86 15.12 14.56
CA THR A 231 8.14 14.79 13.16
C THR A 231 7.06 15.35 12.25
N ARG A 232 7.46 16.06 11.20
CA ARG A 232 6.59 16.61 10.17
C ARG A 232 5.80 15.50 9.49
N VAL A 233 4.52 15.74 9.22
CA VAL A 233 3.63 14.86 8.46
C VAL A 233 2.94 15.67 7.38
N GLN A 234 3.02 15.24 6.13
CA GLN A 234 2.31 15.84 5.01
C GLN A 234 1.43 14.80 4.33
N VAL A 235 0.13 15.06 4.27
CA VAL A 235 -0.86 14.21 3.59
C VAL A 235 -1.24 14.87 2.27
N ILE A 236 -0.95 14.20 1.17
CA ILE A 236 -1.24 14.60 -0.21
C ILE A 236 -2.20 13.61 -0.87
N ASN A 237 -2.73 13.96 -2.03
CA ASN A 237 -3.59 13.09 -2.83
C ASN A 237 -3.24 13.24 -4.31
N GLU A 238 -2.15 12.59 -4.73
CA GLU A 238 -1.59 12.71 -6.07
C GLU A 238 -1.66 11.35 -6.79
N PRO A 239 -2.68 11.10 -7.62
CA PRO A 239 -2.81 9.84 -8.37
C PRO A 239 -1.84 9.74 -9.55
N ILE A 240 -1.28 10.85 -10.02
CA ILE A 240 -0.27 10.88 -11.09
C ILE A 240 1.01 11.47 -10.53
N LYS A 241 2.08 10.69 -10.56
CA LYS A 241 3.45 11.16 -10.34
C LYS A 241 4.20 11.10 -11.67
N TYR A 242 5.11 12.03 -11.89
CA TYR A 242 6.02 11.99 -13.03
C TYR A 242 7.42 12.41 -12.59
N SER A 243 8.44 12.04 -13.36
CA SER A 243 9.81 12.45 -13.10
C SER A 243 10.62 12.56 -14.39
N VAL A 244 11.64 13.41 -14.36
CA VAL A 244 12.74 13.44 -15.33
C VAL A 244 14.00 13.05 -14.56
N GLU A 245 14.53 11.88 -14.87
CA GLU A 245 15.66 11.28 -14.17
C GLU A 245 17.00 11.86 -14.68
N PRO A 246 18.10 11.69 -13.92
CA PRO A 246 19.40 12.30 -14.27
C PRO A 246 19.97 11.85 -15.62
N ASP A 247 19.57 10.69 -16.12
CA ASP A 247 19.93 10.14 -17.42
C ASP A 247 19.03 10.65 -18.57
N GLY A 248 18.11 11.56 -18.28
CA GLY A 248 17.15 12.11 -19.23
C GLY A 248 15.91 11.24 -19.45
N LYS A 249 15.82 10.07 -18.80
CA LYS A 249 14.62 9.24 -18.88
C LYS A 249 13.45 9.92 -18.18
N ARG A 250 12.26 9.73 -18.73
CA ARG A 250 11.02 10.34 -18.27
C ARG A 250 10.08 9.24 -17.85
N TYR A 251 9.56 9.32 -16.63
CA TYR A 251 8.65 8.32 -16.10
C TYR A 251 7.33 8.95 -15.68
N VAL A 252 6.24 8.19 -15.81
CA VAL A 252 4.95 8.47 -15.18
C VAL A 252 4.50 7.27 -14.36
N GLU A 253 3.93 7.48 -13.19
CA GLU A 253 3.27 6.45 -12.38
C GLU A 253 1.84 6.91 -12.13
N VAL A 254 0.87 6.08 -12.49
CA VAL A 254 -0.54 6.42 -12.39
C VAL A 254 -1.30 5.37 -11.57
N HIS A 255 -1.97 5.86 -10.53
CA HIS A 255 -2.89 5.10 -9.69
C HIS A 255 -4.34 5.49 -9.97
N GLN A 256 -5.26 4.65 -9.51
CA GLN A 256 -6.68 4.99 -9.50
C GLN A 256 -6.94 6.17 -8.54
N PRO A 257 -7.77 7.16 -8.93
CA PRO A 257 -8.17 8.23 -8.03
C PRO A 257 -9.11 7.71 -6.93
N LEU A 258 -9.14 8.39 -5.79
CA LEU A 258 -10.08 8.06 -4.72
C LEU A 258 -11.54 8.36 -5.13
N SER A 259 -12.42 7.37 -4.98
CA SER A 259 -13.88 7.53 -5.11
C SER A 259 -14.43 8.63 -4.20
N ARG A 260 -15.40 9.38 -4.70
CA ARG A 260 -16.16 10.43 -4.01
C ARG A 260 -17.60 10.00 -3.72
N SER A 261 -18.07 8.94 -4.36
CA SER A 261 -19.37 8.30 -4.11
C SER A 261 -19.28 6.77 -4.24
N ASP A 262 -20.31 6.05 -3.79
CA ASP A 262 -20.40 4.59 -3.95
C ASP A 262 -20.63 4.17 -5.42
N ASN A 263 -21.08 5.09 -6.28
CA ASN A 263 -21.32 4.84 -7.71
C ASN A 263 -20.09 5.09 -8.58
N ASP A 264 -19.00 5.54 -7.97
CA ASP A 264 -17.78 5.86 -8.68
C ASP A 264 -16.99 4.58 -8.97
N ASP A 265 -16.57 4.41 -10.22
CA ASP A 265 -15.60 3.38 -10.62
C ASP A 265 -14.19 4.02 -10.77
N PRO A 266 -13.26 3.77 -9.82
CA PRO A 266 -11.91 4.32 -9.88
C PRO A 266 -11.11 3.95 -11.13
N GLN A 267 -11.49 2.91 -11.88
CA GLN A 267 -10.83 2.58 -13.14
C GLN A 267 -11.21 3.54 -14.27
N THR A 268 -12.45 4.03 -14.28
CA THR A 268 -13.01 4.85 -15.38
C THR A 268 -13.19 6.32 -15.01
N MET A 269 -13.17 6.67 -13.72
CA MET A 269 -13.26 8.06 -13.26
C MET A 269 -12.23 8.96 -13.95
N PRO A 270 -12.59 10.20 -14.33
CA PRO A 270 -11.63 11.15 -14.89
C PRO A 270 -10.60 11.57 -13.83
N ILE A 271 -9.33 11.62 -14.23
CA ILE A 271 -8.24 12.18 -13.40
C ILE A 271 -7.96 13.60 -13.89
N ALA A 272 -8.10 14.58 -12.99
CA ALA A 272 -7.74 15.96 -13.30
C ALA A 272 -6.21 16.10 -13.40
N LEU A 273 -5.72 16.52 -14.56
CA LEU A 273 -4.27 16.74 -14.76
C LEU A 273 -3.84 18.08 -14.13
N SER A 274 -2.84 18.02 -13.26
CA SER A 274 -2.21 19.21 -12.70
C SER A 274 -1.47 20.01 -13.78
N ALA A 275 -1.17 21.28 -13.52
CA ALA A 275 -0.37 22.11 -14.43
C ALA A 275 1.01 21.46 -14.73
N GLY A 276 1.63 20.83 -13.72
CA GLY A 276 2.90 20.12 -13.87
C GLY A 276 2.79 18.92 -14.81
N VAL A 277 1.75 18.08 -14.66
CA VAL A 277 1.51 16.94 -15.56
C VAL A 277 1.26 17.43 -16.99
N LYS A 278 0.47 18.48 -17.18
CA LYS A 278 0.22 19.06 -18.51
C LYS A 278 1.52 19.57 -19.15
N ALA A 279 2.35 20.28 -18.39
CA ALA A 279 3.64 20.77 -18.88
C ALA A 279 4.61 19.62 -19.20
N PHE A 280 4.63 18.56 -18.38
CA PHE A 280 5.43 17.36 -18.63
C PHE A 280 4.99 16.66 -19.92
N MET A 281 3.68 16.52 -20.14
CA MET A 281 3.11 15.93 -21.37
C MET A 281 3.34 16.79 -22.61
N ALA A 282 3.36 18.11 -22.48
CA ALA A 282 3.60 19.05 -23.58
C ALA A 282 5.07 19.18 -23.98
N ASN A 283 6.00 18.64 -23.18
CA ASN A 283 7.42 18.65 -23.48
C ASN A 283 7.72 17.71 -24.66
N GLY A 284 8.50 18.19 -25.64
CA GLY A 284 8.79 17.45 -26.87
C GLY A 284 9.58 16.14 -26.69
N GLU A 285 10.20 15.92 -25.53
CA GLU A 285 10.90 14.69 -25.16
C GLU A 285 10.00 13.66 -24.47
N THR A 286 8.77 14.03 -24.12
CA THR A 286 7.77 13.11 -23.54
C THR A 286 6.90 12.51 -24.65
N ASP A 287 6.71 11.20 -24.63
CA ASP A 287 5.73 10.52 -25.47
C ASP A 287 4.33 10.64 -24.85
N THR A 288 3.59 11.64 -25.29
CA THR A 288 2.24 11.93 -24.78
C THR A 288 1.28 10.76 -24.93
N ALA A 289 1.39 9.97 -26.01
CA ALA A 289 0.51 8.83 -26.24
C ALA A 289 0.75 7.71 -25.23
N VAL A 290 2.01 7.47 -24.85
CA VAL A 290 2.35 6.51 -23.79
C VAL A 290 1.85 7.01 -22.43
N VAL A 291 1.96 8.31 -22.14
CA VAL A 291 1.39 8.89 -20.92
C VAL A 291 -0.14 8.72 -20.87
N GLU A 292 -0.84 8.97 -21.97
CA GLU A 292 -2.29 8.78 -22.07
C GLU A 292 -2.68 7.31 -21.83
N ASN A 293 -1.93 6.37 -22.41
CA ASN A 293 -2.12 4.93 -22.17
C ASN A 293 -1.88 4.57 -20.70
N ALA A 294 -0.87 5.14 -20.05
CA ALA A 294 -0.63 4.94 -18.62
C ALA A 294 -1.78 5.49 -17.76
N ILE A 295 -2.37 6.64 -18.14
CA ILE A 295 -3.54 7.23 -17.48
C ILE A 295 -4.79 6.35 -17.62
N VAL A 296 -4.96 5.68 -18.75
CA VAL A 296 -6.04 4.71 -18.95
C VAL A 296 -5.77 3.43 -18.16
N ARG A 297 -4.53 2.92 -18.18
CA ARG A 297 -4.13 1.64 -17.57
C ARG A 297 -4.12 1.68 -16.05
N ARG A 298 -3.63 2.76 -15.44
CA ARG A 298 -3.54 2.96 -13.98
C ARG A 298 -2.92 1.77 -13.25
N SER A 299 -1.76 1.32 -13.72
CA SER A 299 -1.09 0.12 -13.20
C SER A 299 -0.49 0.30 -11.81
N GLY A 300 -0.39 1.53 -11.31
CA GLY A 300 0.31 1.85 -10.07
C GLY A 300 1.83 1.61 -10.13
N MET A 301 2.37 1.43 -11.34
CA MET A 301 3.80 1.21 -11.60
C MET A 301 4.36 2.34 -12.49
N PRO A 302 5.63 2.74 -12.30
CA PRO A 302 6.30 3.65 -13.22
C PRO A 302 6.36 3.06 -14.64
N VAL A 303 6.12 3.92 -15.63
CA VAL A 303 6.16 3.63 -17.06
C VAL A 303 7.13 4.60 -17.71
N LEU A 304 8.08 4.09 -18.50
CA LEU A 304 8.99 4.91 -19.30
C LEU A 304 8.22 5.59 -20.43
N VAL A 305 8.28 6.91 -20.47
CA VAL A 305 7.54 7.78 -21.41
C VAL A 305 8.47 8.73 -22.16
N SER A 306 9.76 8.41 -22.25
CA SER A 306 10.70 9.14 -23.10
C SER A 306 10.41 8.87 -24.58
N LYS A 307 10.32 9.95 -25.36
CA LYS A 307 10.07 9.87 -26.80
C LYS A 307 11.17 9.10 -27.52
N GLY A 308 10.79 8.14 -28.36
CA GLY A 308 11.72 7.29 -29.10
C GLY A 308 12.43 6.23 -28.24
N MET A 309 12.09 6.10 -26.97
CA MET A 309 12.63 5.08 -26.06
C MET A 309 11.55 4.12 -25.57
N ALA A 310 10.45 3.97 -26.31
CA ALA A 310 9.36 3.08 -25.93
C ALA A 310 9.91 1.69 -25.59
N GLU A 311 9.65 1.24 -24.36
CA GLU A 311 9.93 -0.12 -23.96
C GLU A 311 9.14 -1.06 -24.88
N THR A 312 9.87 -1.89 -25.61
CA THR A 312 9.40 -3.16 -26.13
C THR A 312 9.35 -4.16 -24.98
N GLU A 313 8.70 -3.81 -23.87
CA GLU A 313 8.46 -4.74 -22.78
C GLU A 313 7.02 -5.23 -22.91
N ALA A 314 6.91 -6.54 -23.12
CA ALA A 314 5.65 -7.21 -23.37
C ALA A 314 4.64 -6.83 -22.28
N ALA A 315 3.57 -6.15 -22.70
CA ALA A 315 2.36 -6.14 -21.92
C ALA A 315 2.09 -7.59 -21.47
N PRO A 316 1.81 -7.86 -20.17
CA PRO A 316 1.18 -9.12 -19.85
C PRO A 316 -0.04 -9.20 -20.77
N ALA A 317 -0.10 -10.30 -21.53
CA ALA A 317 -1.03 -10.47 -22.65
C ALA A 317 -2.37 -9.83 -22.30
N ALA A 318 -2.88 -8.97 -23.20
CA ALA A 318 -4.23 -8.45 -23.10
C ALA A 318 -5.13 -9.64 -22.74
N VAL A 319 -5.63 -9.64 -21.51
CA VAL A 319 -6.61 -10.64 -21.12
C VAL A 319 -7.79 -10.35 -22.04
N ALA A 320 -8.09 -11.29 -22.92
CA ALA A 320 -9.27 -11.22 -23.76
C ALA A 320 -10.45 -10.82 -22.87
N PRO A 321 -11.40 -9.99 -23.36
CA PRO A 321 -12.64 -9.77 -22.65
C PRO A 321 -13.17 -11.15 -22.26
N LEU A 322 -13.43 -11.36 -20.97
CA LEU A 322 -14.14 -12.54 -20.52
C LEU A 322 -15.38 -12.63 -21.40
N GLU A 323 -15.45 -13.64 -22.27
CA GLU A 323 -16.73 -14.05 -22.82
C GLU A 323 -17.63 -14.22 -21.61
N ALA A 324 -18.78 -13.55 -21.65
CA ALA A 324 -19.76 -13.57 -20.59
C ALA A 324 -20.18 -15.02 -20.34
N SER A 325 -19.46 -15.74 -19.47
CA SER A 325 -19.98 -16.93 -18.84
C SER A 325 -21.19 -16.45 -18.07
N GLN A 326 -22.35 -16.95 -18.45
CA GLN A 326 -23.65 -16.63 -17.87
C GLN A 326 -23.50 -16.43 -16.36
N SER A 327 -23.51 -15.16 -15.95
CA SER A 327 -23.48 -14.79 -14.56
C SER A 327 -24.82 -15.23 -13.99
N GLU A 328 -24.85 -16.38 -13.33
CA GLU A 328 -25.74 -16.48 -12.18
C GLU A 328 -25.43 -15.27 -11.31
N GLU A 329 -26.47 -14.52 -10.95
CA GLU A 329 -26.41 -13.35 -10.09
C GLU A 329 -25.97 -13.79 -8.70
N GLN A 330 -24.69 -14.13 -8.55
CA GLN A 330 -24.05 -14.25 -7.27
C GLN A 330 -23.96 -12.85 -6.72
N THR A 331 -24.92 -12.53 -5.85
CA THR A 331 -24.85 -11.39 -4.96
C THR A 331 -23.49 -11.43 -4.27
N ILE A 332 -22.55 -10.60 -4.76
CA ILE A 332 -21.26 -10.43 -4.11
C ILE A 332 -21.58 -9.98 -2.69
N PRO A 333 -21.28 -10.78 -1.66
CA PRO A 333 -21.54 -10.37 -0.29
C PRO A 333 -20.77 -9.08 -0.07
N LYS A 334 -21.42 -8.03 0.45
CA LYS A 334 -20.67 -6.88 0.95
C LYS A 334 -19.61 -7.44 1.91
N LEU A 335 -18.35 -7.08 1.67
CA LEU A 335 -17.26 -7.31 2.62
C LEU A 335 -17.58 -6.49 3.88
N VAL A 336 -18.38 -7.05 4.75
CA VAL A 336 -18.66 -6.51 6.08
C VAL A 336 -17.45 -6.87 6.92
N GLN A 337 -16.75 -5.85 7.44
CA GLN A 337 -15.74 -6.13 8.45
C GLN A 337 -16.41 -6.94 9.56
N PRO A 338 -15.90 -8.11 9.96
CA PRO A 338 -16.39 -8.74 11.17
C PRO A 338 -16.27 -7.70 12.28
N GLY A 339 -17.41 -7.33 12.85
CA GLY A 339 -17.42 -6.45 14.00
C GLY A 339 -16.59 -7.11 15.10
N PRO A 340 -15.82 -6.35 15.89
CA PRO A 340 -15.25 -6.88 17.11
C PRO A 340 -16.35 -7.57 17.93
N ILE A 341 -16.08 -8.78 18.43
CA ILE A 341 -17.00 -9.55 19.27
C ILE A 341 -16.96 -8.90 20.66
N TYR A 342 -17.69 -7.80 20.84
CA TYR A 342 -17.99 -7.30 22.17
C TYR A 342 -19.17 -8.13 22.69
N SER A 343 -18.88 -9.19 23.44
CA SER A 343 -19.93 -9.93 24.15
C SER A 343 -20.65 -8.98 25.10
N GLU A 344 -21.98 -9.00 25.08
CA GLU A 344 -22.77 -8.45 26.19
C GLU A 344 -22.36 -9.21 27.45
N THR A 345 -21.59 -8.56 28.31
CA THR A 345 -21.47 -8.97 29.70
C THR A 345 -22.03 -7.81 30.51
N ASN A 346 -23.15 -8.12 31.15
CA ASN A 346 -24.01 -7.32 32.02
C ASN A 346 -23.38 -6.09 32.67
#